data_AF-A0A3B3RZW8-F1
#
_entry.id   AF-A0A3B3RZW8-F1
#
_cell.length_a   1.000
_cell.length_b   1.000
_cell.length_c   1.000
_cell.angle_alpha   90.00
_cell.angle_beta   90.00
_cell.angle_gamma   90.00
#
_symmetry.space_group_name_H-M   'P 1'
#
loop_
_entity.id
_entity.type
_entity.pdbx_description
1 polymer ?
#
loop_
_entity_poly.entity_id
_entity_poly.type
_entity_poly.pdbx_seq_one_letter_code
_entity_poly.pdbx_strand_id
1 'polypeptide(L)'
;RSCTDPCLAPTPSALKVADRIWEQCNQAVLLMMDNAKMSVECRVPPIVMYERRDSRWTLKDKQTIMLRQWEETRSIANQLLDARDHTLLVDFDTHLDDITKDWTNEKLNAKIAELASTANGKI
;
A
#
# COMPACT_ATOMS: atom_id res chain seq x y z
N ARG A 1 -30.82 8.01 7.35
CA ARG A 1 -29.38 8.29 7.58
C ARG A 1 -28.61 7.19 6.87
N SER A 2 -28.26 7.40 5.60
CA SER A 2 -27.46 6.45 4.83
C SER A 2 -25.99 6.68 5.16
N CYS A 3 -25.29 5.61 5.55
CA CYS A 3 -23.85 5.60 5.68
C CYS A 3 -23.25 5.95 4.32
N THR A 4 -22.72 7.15 4.17
CA THR A 4 -21.92 7.52 2.99
C THR A 4 -20.61 6.77 3.09
N ASP A 5 -20.37 5.83 2.16
CA ASP A 5 -19.06 5.24 1.97
C ASP A 5 -18.01 6.37 1.94
N PRO A 6 -16.89 6.26 2.69
CA PRO A 6 -15.82 7.24 2.58
C PRO A 6 -15.40 7.30 1.11
N CYS A 7 -15.33 8.52 0.58
CA CYS A 7 -15.09 8.77 -0.84
C CYS A 7 -13.68 8.28 -1.21
N LEU A 8 -13.54 7.02 -1.65
CA LEU A 8 -12.30 6.44 -2.20
C LEU A 8 -11.97 7.00 -3.60
N ALA A 9 -12.43 8.21 -3.89
CA ALA A 9 -12.12 8.92 -5.11
C ALA A 9 -10.77 9.62 -4.96
N PRO A 10 -9.88 9.54 -5.96
CA PRO A 10 -8.64 10.29 -5.99
C PRO A 10 -8.87 11.79 -5.84
N THR A 11 -8.04 12.43 -5.03
CA THR A 11 -7.99 13.89 -4.99
C THR A 11 -7.37 14.45 -6.26
N PRO A 12 -7.60 15.73 -6.61
CA PRO A 12 -6.93 16.36 -7.75
C PRO A 12 -5.40 16.30 -7.67
N SER A 13 -4.83 16.35 -6.47
CA SER A 13 -3.38 16.23 -6.27
C SER A 13 -2.88 14.81 -6.58
N ALA A 14 -3.62 13.77 -6.14
CA ALA A 14 -3.29 12.38 -6.47
C ALA A 14 -3.33 12.14 -7.98
N LEU A 15 -4.34 12.68 -8.68
CA LEU A 15 -4.46 12.58 -10.13
C LEU A 15 -3.30 13.26 -10.86
N LYS A 16 -2.92 14.49 -10.45
CA LYS A 16 -1.79 15.21 -11.05
C LYS A 16 -0.46 14.45 -10.93
N VAL A 17 -0.20 13.87 -9.76
CA VAL A 17 1.01 13.07 -9.53
C VAL A 17 0.95 11.79 -10.37
N ALA A 18 -0.19 11.10 -10.37
CA ALA A 18 -0.38 9.89 -11.16
C ALA A 18 -0.21 10.16 -12.66
N ASP A 19 -0.73 11.28 -13.19
CA ASP A 19 -0.52 11.71 -14.57
C ASP A 19 0.96 11.88 -14.88
N ARG A 20 1.70 12.58 -14.01
CA ARG A 20 3.12 12.81 -14.19
C ARG A 20 3.95 11.53 -14.16
N ILE A 21 3.60 10.57 -13.30
CA ILE A 21 4.23 9.25 -13.26
C ILE A 21 3.90 8.47 -14.54
N TRP A 22 2.65 8.50 -14.99
CA TRP A 22 2.21 7.77 -16.19
C TRP A 22 2.93 8.23 -17.46
N GLU A 23 3.24 9.53 -17.58
CA GLU A 23 4.04 10.09 -18.69
C GLU A 23 5.41 9.42 -18.85
N GLN A 24 6.00 8.92 -17.74
CA GLN A 24 7.30 8.25 -17.74
C GLN A 24 7.18 6.71 -17.57
N CYS A 25 6.04 6.23 -17.09
CA CYS A 25 5.76 4.82 -16.84
C CYS A 25 4.32 4.51 -17.27
N ASN A 26 4.13 4.10 -18.53
CA ASN A 26 2.81 3.91 -19.14
C ASN A 26 1.95 2.78 -18.53
N GLN A 27 2.50 2.00 -17.59
CA GLN A 27 1.81 0.96 -16.83
C GLN A 27 1.51 1.38 -15.38
N ALA A 28 1.68 2.66 -15.03
CA ALA A 28 1.38 3.16 -13.69
C ALA A 28 -0.09 2.91 -13.29
N VAL A 29 -0.27 2.54 -12.02
CA VAL A 29 -1.59 2.39 -11.38
C VAL A 29 -1.69 3.37 -10.22
N LEU A 30 -2.90 3.82 -9.92
CA LEU A 30 -3.18 4.67 -8.76
C LEU A 30 -3.93 3.85 -7.71
N LEU A 31 -3.32 3.66 -6.55
CA LEU A 31 -3.92 2.96 -5.42
C LEU A 31 -4.48 3.97 -4.43
N MET A 32 -5.74 3.81 -4.04
CA MET A 32 -6.33 4.52 -2.92
C MET A 32 -6.55 3.53 -1.77
N MET A 33 -6.11 3.90 -0.58
CA MET A 33 -6.29 3.07 0.61
C MET A 33 -7.62 3.37 1.30
N ASP A 34 -8.30 2.30 1.73
CA ASP A 34 -9.48 2.38 2.57
C ASP A 34 -9.08 2.21 4.03
N ASN A 35 -8.84 3.33 4.70
CA ASN A 35 -8.38 3.35 6.09
C ASN A 35 -9.40 2.73 7.05
N ALA A 36 -10.69 2.69 6.71
CA ALA A 36 -11.70 2.00 7.53
C ALA A 36 -11.51 0.47 7.53
N LYS A 37 -10.77 -0.07 6.55
CA LYS A 37 -10.45 -1.48 6.41
C LYS A 37 -9.02 -1.84 6.88
N MET A 38 -8.26 -0.88 7.39
CA MET A 38 -6.92 -1.10 7.97
C MET A 38 -6.97 -1.68 9.40
N SER A 39 -7.94 -2.57 9.65
CA SER A 39 -8.07 -3.30 10.93
C SER A 39 -7.53 -4.72 10.78
N VAL A 40 -6.91 -5.24 11.85
CA VAL A 40 -6.42 -6.62 11.95
C VAL A 40 -7.52 -7.64 11.61
N GLU A 41 -8.78 -7.33 11.91
CA GLU A 41 -9.93 -8.20 11.67
C GLU A 41 -10.39 -8.23 10.20
N CYS A 42 -10.02 -7.22 9.40
CA CYS A 42 -10.47 -7.10 8.02
C CYS A 42 -9.76 -8.11 7.13
N ARG A 43 -10.53 -9.01 6.50
CA ARG A 43 -9.99 -10.07 5.62
C ARG A 43 -9.86 -9.67 4.16
N VAL A 44 -10.39 -8.50 3.78
CA VAL A 44 -10.30 -8.00 2.41
C VAL A 44 -9.17 -6.98 2.29
N PRO A 45 -8.46 -6.94 1.16
CA PRO A 45 -7.43 -5.92 0.95
C PRO A 45 -8.00 -4.50 1.07
N PRO A 46 -7.38 -3.61 1.87
CA PRO A 46 -7.85 -2.25 2.10
C PRO A 46 -7.46 -1.30 0.97
N ILE A 47 -7.57 -1.74 -0.29
CA ILE A 47 -7.17 -0.98 -1.47
C ILE A 47 -8.27 -0.93 -2.52
N VAL A 48 -8.31 0.17 -3.26
CA VAL A 48 -8.94 0.24 -4.58
C VAL A 48 -7.91 0.72 -5.59
N MET A 49 -8.00 0.20 -6.82
CA MET A 49 -7.05 0.50 -7.88
C MET A 49 -7.76 1.28 -8.99
N TYR A 50 -7.12 2.33 -9.46
CA TYR A 50 -7.47 3.02 -10.69
C TYR A 50 -6.40 2.73 -11.74
N GLU A 51 -6.85 2.48 -12.96
CA GLU A 51 -5.99 2.34 -14.13
C GLU A 51 -6.35 3.38 -15.18
N ARG A 52 -5.36 3.75 -15.99
CA ARG A 52 -5.56 4.75 -17.03
C ARG A 52 -6.09 4.10 -18.30
N ARG A 53 -7.28 4.54 -18.74
CA ARG A 53 -7.91 4.18 -20.02
C ARG A 53 -8.32 5.46 -20.73
N ASP A 54 -7.97 5.60 -22.01
CA ASP A 54 -8.34 6.75 -22.85
C ASP A 54 -8.06 8.12 -22.18
N SER A 55 -6.86 8.25 -21.59
CA SER A 55 -6.42 9.45 -20.87
C SER A 55 -7.20 9.79 -19.58
N ARG A 56 -7.97 8.85 -19.02
CA ARG A 56 -8.70 9.03 -17.75
C ARG A 56 -8.37 7.92 -16.77
N TRP A 57 -8.27 8.27 -15.49
CA TRP A 57 -8.17 7.30 -14.39
C TRP A 57 -9.54 6.70 -14.11
N THR A 58 -9.65 5.38 -14.28
CA THR A 58 -10.90 4.63 -14.14
C THR A 58 -10.77 3.56 -13.06
N LEU A 59 -11.80 3.41 -12.24
CA LEU A 59 -11.80 2.39 -11.18
C LEU A 59 -11.71 1.01 -11.80
N LYS A 60 -10.72 0.23 -11.39
CA LYS A 60 -10.52 -1.14 -11.83
C LYS A 60 -11.48 -2.07 -11.11
N ASP A 61 -12.03 -3.03 -11.82
CA ASP A 61 -12.85 -4.08 -11.23
C ASP A 61 -12.01 -4.89 -10.24
N LYS A 62 -12.48 -4.97 -9.00
CA LYS A 62 -11.82 -5.70 -7.90
C LYS A 62 -11.60 -7.17 -8.22
N GLN A 63 -12.46 -7.79 -9.04
CA GLN A 63 -12.31 -9.19 -9.46
C GLN A 63 -11.08 -9.41 -10.35
N THR A 64 -10.57 -8.35 -10.97
CA THR A 64 -9.38 -8.40 -11.86
C THR A 64 -8.07 -8.07 -11.13
N ILE A 65 -8.15 -7.68 -9.85
CA ILE A 65 -6.99 -7.34 -9.04
C ILE A 65 -6.54 -8.60 -8.31
N MET A 66 -5.35 -9.10 -8.64
CA MET A 66 -4.73 -10.22 -7.95
C MET A 66 -3.65 -9.72 -7.00
N LEU A 67 -3.86 -9.91 -5.70
CA LEU A 67 -2.81 -9.76 -4.69
C LEU A 67 -2.24 -11.14 -4.39
N ARG A 68 -1.02 -11.37 -4.88
CA ARG A 68 -0.29 -12.61 -4.60
C ARG A 68 -0.04 -12.70 -3.10
N GLN A 69 -0.18 -13.90 -2.53
CA GLN A 69 0.15 -14.18 -1.13
C GLN A 69 -0.56 -13.23 -0.14
N TRP A 70 -1.82 -12.86 -0.41
CA TRP A 70 -2.57 -11.91 0.41
C TRP A 70 -2.61 -12.30 1.90
N GLU A 71 -2.93 -13.56 2.22
CA GLU A 71 -3.01 -14.01 3.62
C GLU A 71 -1.64 -13.94 4.32
N GLU A 72 -0.56 -14.25 3.61
CA GLU A 72 0.81 -14.14 4.13
C GLU A 72 1.19 -12.66 4.36
N THR A 73 0.94 -11.80 3.37
CA THR A 73 1.19 -10.35 3.46
C THR A 73 0.43 -9.75 4.65
N ARG A 74 -0.83 -10.13 4.82
CA ARG A 74 -1.67 -9.69 5.94
C ARG A 74 -1.13 -10.20 7.28
N SER A 75 -0.73 -11.47 7.36
CA SER A 75 -0.15 -12.04 8.57
C SER A 75 1.13 -11.33 8.99
N ILE A 76 2.04 -11.05 8.04
CA ILE A 76 3.28 -10.33 8.29
C ILE A 76 2.98 -8.88 8.70
N ALA A 77 2.09 -8.18 7.99
CA ALA A 77 1.71 -6.82 8.34
C ALA A 77 1.14 -6.72 9.77
N ASN A 78 0.30 -7.68 10.18
CA ASN A 78 -0.21 -7.74 11.55
C ASN A 78 0.90 -7.96 12.58
N GLN A 79 1.85 -8.86 12.32
CA GLN A 79 3.00 -9.07 13.20
C GLN A 79 3.85 -7.80 13.38
N LEU A 80 4.08 -7.06 12.30
CA LEU A 80 4.81 -5.79 12.34
C LEU A 80 4.04 -4.70 13.09
N LEU A 81 2.71 -4.66 12.95
CA LEU A 81 1.85 -3.73 13.68
C LEU A 81 1.86 -4.03 15.18
N ASP A 82 1.71 -5.30 15.57
CA ASP A 82 1.73 -5.76 16.96
C ASP A 82 3.08 -5.47 17.63
N ALA A 83 4.18 -5.67 16.89
CA ALA A 83 5.55 -5.34 17.32
C ALA A 83 5.86 -3.83 17.30
N ARG A 84 4.93 -2.99 16.81
CA ARG A 84 5.09 -1.54 16.62
C ARG A 84 6.24 -1.16 15.70
N ASP A 85 6.61 -2.02 14.75
CA ASP A 85 7.68 -1.73 13.79
C ASP A 85 7.36 -0.56 12.85
N HIS A 86 6.08 -0.20 12.71
CA HIS A 86 5.67 1.00 11.97
C HIS A 86 6.31 2.29 12.55
N THR A 87 6.72 2.29 13.81
CA THR A 87 7.47 3.42 14.44
C THR A 87 8.92 3.53 13.97
N LEU A 88 9.44 2.50 13.31
CA LEU A 88 10.77 2.47 12.71
C LEU A 88 10.76 2.93 11.25
N LEU A 89 9.58 3.11 10.66
CA LEU A 89 9.43 3.52 9.26
C LEU A 89 9.94 4.96 9.10
N VAL A 90 10.87 5.14 8.18
CA VAL A 90 11.36 6.46 7.77
C VAL A 90 10.74 6.80 6.42
N ASP A 91 10.00 7.89 6.36
CA ASP A 91 9.50 8.46 5.11
C ASP A 91 10.44 9.55 4.57
N PHE A 92 10.08 10.14 3.43
CA PHE A 92 10.91 11.16 2.79
C PHE A 92 10.94 12.47 3.60
N ASP A 93 9.85 12.83 4.28
CA ASP A 93 9.80 14.02 5.13
C ASP A 93 10.77 13.88 6.33
N THR A 94 10.76 12.72 7.00
CA THR A 94 11.69 12.40 8.08
C THR A 94 13.15 12.43 7.60
N HIS A 95 13.42 11.96 6.39
CA HIS A 95 14.76 12.04 5.78
C HIS A 95 15.20 13.47 5.46
N LEU A 96 14.27 14.34 5.07
CA LEU A 96 14.58 15.75 4.82
C LEU A 96 14.91 16.50 6.12
N ASP A 97 14.29 16.12 7.24
CA ASP A 97 14.63 16.65 8.57
C ASP A 97 16.00 16.15 9.07
N ASP A 98 16.35 14.89 8.78
CA ASP A 98 17.63 14.29 9.10
C ASP A 98 18.09 13.35 7.96
N ILE A 99 19.02 13.84 7.14
CA ILE A 99 19.53 13.13 5.95
C ILE A 99 20.25 11.82 6.27
N THR A 100 20.55 11.55 7.56
CA THR A 100 21.14 10.28 7.99
C THR A 100 20.09 9.18 8.14
N LYS A 101 18.79 9.52 8.14
CA LYS A 101 17.69 8.56 8.23
C LYS A 101 17.47 7.87 6.89
N ASP A 102 17.50 6.55 6.87
CA ASP A 102 17.34 5.78 5.64
C ASP A 102 15.87 5.62 5.23
N TRP A 103 15.41 6.42 4.25
CA TRP A 103 14.06 6.32 3.68
C TRP A 103 13.84 5.05 2.83
N THR A 104 14.90 4.31 2.48
CA THR A 104 14.76 3.02 1.78
C THR A 104 14.38 1.87 2.72
N ASN A 105 14.49 2.10 4.03
CA ASN A 105 14.05 1.21 5.10
C ASN A 105 14.68 -0.20 5.04
N GLU A 106 15.97 -0.32 4.72
CA GLU A 106 16.64 -1.63 4.50
C GLU A 106 16.47 -2.58 5.69
N LYS A 107 16.56 -2.06 6.91
CA LYS A 107 16.37 -2.86 8.13
C LYS A 107 14.97 -3.47 8.23
N LEU A 108 13.93 -2.72 7.87
CA LEU A 108 12.56 -3.21 7.88
C LEU A 108 12.33 -4.22 6.74
N ASN A 109 12.92 -3.96 5.57
CA ASN A 109 12.87 -4.88 4.43
C ASN A 109 13.49 -6.24 4.76
N ALA A 110 14.63 -6.26 5.46
CA ALA A 110 15.27 -7.49 5.92
C ALA A 110 14.37 -8.27 6.89
N LYS A 111 13.72 -7.58 7.83
CA LYS A 111 12.75 -8.20 8.76
C LYS A 111 11.54 -8.79 8.03
N ILE A 112 10.99 -8.08 7.04
CA ILE A 112 9.88 -8.58 6.21
C ILE A 112 10.31 -9.86 5.48
N ALA A 113 11.51 -9.87 4.90
CA ALA A 113 12.04 -11.04 4.19
C ALA A 113 12.22 -12.26 5.12
N GLU A 114 12.71 -12.04 6.35
CA GLU A 114 12.83 -13.09 7.37
C GLU A 114 11.46 -13.69 7.74
N LEU A 115 10.46 -12.84 8.01
CA LEU A 115 9.10 -13.26 8.34
C LEU A 115 8.44 -14.02 7.18
N ALA A 116 8.62 -13.56 5.94
CA ALA A 116 8.14 -14.25 4.75
C ALA A 116 8.82 -15.62 4.56
N SER A 117 10.13 -15.73 4.83
CA SER A 117 10.83 -17.02 4.75
C SER A 117 10.34 -18.03 5.80
N THR A 118 10.07 -17.57 7.02
CA THR A 118 9.56 -18.40 8.12
C THR A 118 8.12 -18.86 7.85
N ALA A 119 7.30 -18.00 7.23
CA ALA A 119 5.94 -18.35 6.83
C ALA A 119 5.89 -19.42 5.72
N ASN A 120 6.87 -19.40 4.81
CA ASN A 120 6.98 -20.33 3.69
C ASN A 120 7.73 -21.64 4.02
N GLY A 121 8.25 -21.79 5.25
CA GLY A 121 9.10 -22.91 5.65
C GLY A 121 8.85 -23.41 7.07
N LYS A 122 7.94 -24.38 7.21
CA LYS A 122 8.15 -25.49 8.15
C LYS A 122 8.67 -26.69 7.36
N ILE A 123 9.95 -26.99 7.52
CA ILE A 123 10.46 -28.37 7.50
C ILE A 123 10.78 -28.71 8.95
#